data_AF-A0A959NMN8-F1
#
_entry.id   AF-A0A959NMN8-F1
#
_cell.length_a   1.000
_cell.length_b   1.000
_cell.length_c   1.000
_cell.angle_alpha   90.00
_cell.angle_beta   90.00
_cell.angle_gamma   90.00
#
_symmetry.space_group_name_H-M   'P 1'
#
loop_
_entity.id
_entity.type
_entity.pdbx_description
1 polymer ?
#
loop_
_entity_poly.entity_id
_entity_poly.type
_entity_poly.pdbx_seq_one_letter_code
_entity_poly.pdbx_strand_id
1 'polypeptide(L)'
;MKLEKLIAVLDKQEDNLKKLLQSVLEKQTALVNGKSDLIKESVSKEEKILLAVQLTEETRLKVMEDLFVEFKIENKRYKLEVLVENLTGKINKNILENISLSERRIKITIREIQKINHQNMVLIQQSRSIINDTITAVLNSKHRSIVDRKG
;
A
#
# COMPACT_ATOMS: atom_id res chain seq x y z
N MET A 1 -14.16 14.89 21.64
CA MET A 1 -13.37 16.05 21.12
C MET A 1 -12.88 15.76 19.69
N LYS A 2 -12.65 16.77 18.84
CA LYS A 2 -12.19 16.56 17.44
C LYS A 2 -10.79 15.89 17.33
N LEU A 3 -9.93 16.06 18.34
CA LEU A 3 -8.63 15.37 18.40
C LEU A 3 -8.77 13.86 18.64
N GLU A 4 -9.72 13.44 19.47
CA GLU A 4 -10.02 12.01 19.65
C GLU A 4 -10.56 11.40 18.35
N LYS A 5 -11.37 12.18 17.61
CA LYS A 5 -11.82 11.78 16.27
C LYS A 5 -10.64 11.63 15.30
N LEU A 6 -9.65 12.52 15.35
CA LEU A 6 -8.43 12.38 14.54
C LEU A 6 -7.66 11.11 14.90
N ILE A 7 -7.47 10.82 16.19
CA ILE A 7 -6.81 9.59 16.65
C ILE A 7 -7.57 8.36 16.14
N ALA A 8 -8.88 8.30 16.32
CA ALA A 8 -9.71 7.18 15.85
C ALA A 8 -9.60 6.98 14.33
N VAL A 9 -9.51 8.07 13.55
CA VAL A 9 -9.32 7.99 12.10
C VAL A 9 -7.92 7.48 11.75
N LEU A 10 -6.87 7.95 12.44
CA LEU A 10 -5.50 7.47 12.23
C LEU A 10 -5.37 5.97 12.58
N ASP A 11 -6.00 5.52 13.67
CA ASP A 11 -5.98 4.11 14.05
C ASP A 11 -6.72 3.23 13.02
N LYS A 12 -7.85 3.72 12.49
CA LYS A 12 -8.57 3.04 11.41
C LYS A 12 -7.76 2.99 10.11
N GLN A 13 -7.03 4.06 9.79
CA GLN A 13 -6.11 4.06 8.65
C GLN A 13 -4.99 3.05 8.83
N GLU A 14 -4.38 3.00 10.01
CA GLU A 14 -3.34 2.04 10.34
C GLU A 14 -3.86 0.59 10.19
N ASP A 15 -5.05 0.29 10.68
CA ASP A 15 -5.69 -1.03 10.54
C ASP A 15 -5.93 -1.39 9.06
N ASN A 16 -6.48 -0.46 8.27
CA ASN A 16 -6.66 -0.67 6.83
C ASN A 16 -5.33 -0.92 6.11
N LEU A 17 -4.27 -0.19 6.45
CA LEU A 17 -2.94 -0.38 5.87
C LEU A 17 -2.31 -1.71 6.30
N LYS A 18 -2.48 -2.14 7.55
CA LYS A 18 -2.03 -3.47 8.01
C LYS A 18 -2.73 -4.60 7.24
N LYS A 19 -4.04 -4.47 7.00
CA LYS A 19 -4.78 -5.41 6.15
C LYS A 19 -4.26 -5.42 4.72
N LEU A 20 -3.92 -4.25 4.18
CA LEU A 20 -3.33 -4.15 2.84
C LEU A 20 -1.96 -4.83 2.79
N LEU A 21 -1.09 -4.56 3.77
CA LEU A 21 0.22 -5.20 3.88
C LEU A 21 0.10 -6.73 3.90
N GLN A 22 -0.80 -7.26 4.74
CA GLN A 22 -1.08 -8.68 4.80
C GLN A 22 -1.53 -9.24 3.44
N SER A 23 -2.43 -8.54 2.74
CA SER A 23 -2.91 -8.95 1.42
C SER A 23 -1.78 -8.96 0.37
N VAL A 24 -0.88 -7.97 0.40
CA VAL A 24 0.24 -7.87 -0.52
C VAL A 24 1.29 -8.98 -0.26
N LEU A 25 1.46 -9.41 0.99
CA LEU A 25 2.29 -10.56 1.38
C LEU A 25 1.67 -11.90 0.96
N GLU A 26 0.36 -12.05 1.12
CA GLU A 26 -0.40 -13.21 0.61
C GLU A 26 -0.23 -13.33 -0.91
N LYS A 27 -0.36 -12.20 -1.63
CA LYS A 27 -0.10 -12.13 -3.08
C LYS A 27 1.33 -12.54 -3.43
N GLN A 28 2.33 -12.11 -2.66
CA GLN A 28 3.72 -12.51 -2.86
C GLN A 28 3.89 -14.02 -2.73
N THR A 29 3.30 -14.61 -1.69
CA THR A 29 3.32 -16.06 -1.47
C THR A 29 2.64 -16.81 -2.60
N ALA A 30 1.50 -16.31 -3.10
CA ALA A 30 0.80 -16.91 -4.22
C ALA A 30 1.60 -16.83 -5.54
N LEU A 31 2.30 -15.72 -5.78
CA LEU A 31 3.20 -15.53 -6.93
C LEU A 31 4.36 -16.54 -6.91
N VAL A 32 5.04 -16.68 -5.78
CA VAL A 32 6.17 -17.63 -5.63
C VAL A 32 5.70 -19.08 -5.86
N ASN A 33 4.50 -19.43 -5.41
CA ASN A 33 3.95 -20.78 -5.52
C ASN A 33 3.16 -21.04 -6.82
N GLY A 34 3.08 -20.07 -7.73
CA GLY A 34 2.33 -20.21 -8.99
C GLY A 34 0.81 -20.43 -8.82
N LYS A 35 0.22 -19.99 -7.70
CA LYS A 35 -1.20 -20.22 -7.38
C LYS A 35 -2.08 -19.12 -8.01
N SER A 36 -2.42 -19.28 -9.28
CA SER A 36 -3.15 -18.26 -10.07
C SER A 36 -4.46 -17.79 -9.43
N ASP A 37 -5.25 -18.71 -8.85
CA ASP A 37 -6.53 -18.35 -8.22
C ASP A 37 -6.33 -17.48 -6.97
N LEU A 38 -5.34 -17.81 -6.14
CA LEU A 38 -4.99 -17.02 -4.95
C LEU A 38 -4.46 -15.63 -5.32
N ILE A 39 -3.79 -15.48 -6.47
CA ILE A 39 -3.37 -14.17 -6.98
C ILE A 39 -4.61 -13.32 -7.30
N LYS A 40 -5.60 -13.87 -8.00
CA LYS A 40 -6.85 -13.15 -8.34
C LYS A 40 -7.64 -12.76 -7.10
N GLU A 41 -7.76 -13.68 -6.14
CA GLU A 41 -8.42 -13.41 -4.85
C GLU A 41 -7.72 -12.28 -4.09
N SER A 42 -6.38 -12.31 -4.05
CA SER A 42 -5.58 -11.26 -3.40
C SER A 42 -5.79 -9.89 -4.07
N VAL A 43 -5.86 -9.83 -5.40
CA VAL A 43 -6.14 -8.58 -6.13
C VAL A 43 -7.52 -8.02 -5.77
N SER A 44 -8.57 -8.85 -5.78
CA SER A 44 -9.91 -8.40 -5.40
C SER A 44 -10.00 -7.93 -3.94
N LYS A 45 -9.26 -8.60 -3.05
CA LYS A 45 -9.13 -8.19 -1.63
C LYS A 45 -8.41 -6.85 -1.51
N GLU A 46 -7.31 -6.65 -2.23
CA GLU A 46 -6.57 -5.38 -2.28
C GLU A 46 -7.44 -4.22 -2.75
N GLU A 47 -8.25 -4.39 -3.81
CA GLU A 47 -9.16 -3.35 -4.32
C GLU A 47 -10.15 -2.87 -3.24
N LYS A 48 -10.78 -3.80 -2.52
CA LYS A 48 -11.70 -3.47 -1.42
C LYS A 48 -11.00 -2.73 -0.29
N ILE A 49 -9.79 -3.14 0.06
CA ILE A 49 -9.01 -2.51 1.12
C ILE A 49 -8.55 -1.11 0.69
N LEU A 50 -8.14 -0.92 -0.58
CA LEU A 50 -7.74 0.38 -1.13
C LEU A 50 -8.88 1.40 -1.09
N LEU A 51 -10.11 0.97 -1.40
CA LEU A 51 -11.30 1.82 -1.22
C LEU A 51 -11.46 2.24 0.25
N ALA A 52 -11.29 1.31 1.19
CA ALA A 52 -11.36 1.63 2.62
C ALA A 52 -10.25 2.61 3.05
N VAL A 53 -9.01 2.42 2.56
CA VAL A 53 -7.88 3.34 2.80
C VAL A 53 -8.22 4.75 2.28
N GLN A 54 -8.72 4.86 1.05
CA GLN A 54 -9.09 6.13 0.43
C GLN A 54 -10.18 6.85 1.24
N LEU A 55 -11.26 6.16 1.61
CA LEU A 55 -12.34 6.74 2.41
C LEU A 55 -11.84 7.22 3.79
N THR A 56 -10.93 6.47 4.41
CA THR A 56 -10.33 6.90 5.68
C THR A 56 -9.39 8.09 5.52
N GLU A 57 -8.68 8.22 4.40
CA GLU A 57 -7.87 9.40 4.09
C GLU A 57 -8.70 10.65 3.84
N GLU A 58 -9.79 10.54 3.08
CA GLU A 58 -10.74 11.65 2.92
C GLU A 58 -11.33 12.09 4.27
N THR A 59 -11.63 11.12 5.14
CA THR A 59 -12.10 11.41 6.50
C THR A 59 -11.02 12.10 7.33
N ARG A 60 -9.76 11.66 7.24
CA ARG A 60 -8.63 12.27 7.94
C ARG A 60 -8.45 13.72 7.49
N LEU A 61 -8.48 13.98 6.19
CA LEU A 61 -8.33 15.32 5.63
C LEU A 61 -9.44 16.26 6.10
N LYS A 62 -10.69 15.80 6.14
CA LYS A 62 -11.82 16.59 6.69
C LYS A 62 -11.64 16.92 8.17
N VAL A 63 -11.26 15.93 8.98
CA VAL A 63 -11.01 16.15 10.43
C VAL A 63 -9.83 17.09 10.64
N MET A 64 -8.80 16.98 9.81
CA MET A 64 -7.65 17.89 9.83
C MET A 64 -8.08 19.31 9.49
N GLU A 65 -8.83 19.51 8.41
CA GLU A 65 -9.36 20.83 8.03
C GLU A 65 -10.17 21.46 9.18
N ASP A 66 -11.08 20.70 9.81
CA ASP A 66 -11.86 21.16 10.96
C ASP A 66 -10.98 21.59 12.14
N LEU A 67 -9.87 20.89 12.38
CA LEU A 67 -8.92 21.20 13.45
C LEU A 67 -8.08 22.45 13.12
N PHE A 68 -7.64 22.60 11.87
CA PHE A 68 -6.89 23.78 11.43
C PHE A 68 -7.74 25.05 11.57
N VAL A 69 -9.02 24.98 11.22
CA VAL A 69 -9.98 26.08 11.40
C VAL A 69 -10.19 26.37 12.89
N GLU A 70 -10.43 25.35 13.71
CA GLU A 70 -10.66 25.50 15.15
C GLU A 70 -9.48 26.15 15.87
N PHE A 71 -8.25 25.77 15.52
CA PHE A 71 -7.03 26.29 16.12
C PHE A 71 -6.45 27.51 15.39
N LYS A 72 -7.13 28.01 14.36
CA LYS A 72 -6.70 29.16 13.54
C LYS A 72 -5.27 29.01 12.99
N ILE A 73 -4.94 27.80 12.52
CA ILE A 73 -3.61 27.49 11.97
C ILE A 73 -3.62 27.78 10.47
N GLU A 74 -2.77 28.69 10.01
CA GLU A 74 -2.63 28.99 8.58
C GLU A 74 -1.76 27.92 7.89
N ASN A 75 -2.40 26.96 7.21
CA ASN A 75 -1.69 26.02 6.35
C ASN A 75 -2.57 25.50 5.22
N LYS A 76 -2.14 25.70 3.97
CA LYS A 76 -2.88 25.26 2.78
C LYS A 76 -2.80 23.75 2.50
N ARG A 77 -1.93 23.01 3.20
CA ARG A 77 -1.64 21.59 2.92
C ARG A 77 -2.08 20.65 4.04
N TYR A 78 -2.69 21.16 5.12
CA TYR A 78 -3.23 20.38 6.25
C TYR A 78 -2.31 19.24 6.72
N LYS A 79 -1.01 19.55 6.89
CA LYS A 79 0.00 18.56 7.29
C LYS A 79 -0.12 18.23 8.78
N LEU A 80 -0.01 16.94 9.12
CA LEU A 80 -0.08 16.47 10.51
C LEU A 80 1.07 17.03 11.37
N GLU A 81 2.27 17.08 10.82
CA GLU A 81 3.47 17.67 11.44
C GLU A 81 3.20 19.12 11.90
N VAL A 82 2.59 19.93 11.03
CA VAL A 82 2.25 21.33 11.32
C VAL A 82 1.20 21.44 12.41
N LEU A 83 0.22 20.51 12.44
CA LEU A 83 -0.77 20.46 13.51
C LEU A 83 -0.10 20.18 14.85
N VAL A 84 0.76 19.17 14.93
CA VAL A 84 1.46 18.79 16.16
C VAL A 84 2.33 19.94 16.68
N GLU A 85 3.10 20.59 15.81
CA GLU A 85 3.94 21.74 16.16
C GLU A 85 3.10 22.89 16.74
N ASN A 86 1.98 23.25 16.10
CA ASN A 86 1.14 24.37 16.53
C ASN A 86 0.36 24.13 17.82
N LEU A 87 0.13 22.85 18.17
CA LEU A 87 -0.58 22.44 19.38
C LEU A 87 0.36 22.11 20.55
N THR A 88 1.67 22.03 20.30
CA THR A 88 2.67 21.78 21.34
C THR A 88 2.61 22.87 22.40
N GLY A 89 2.48 22.46 23.67
CA GLY A 89 2.32 23.37 24.81
C GLY A 89 0.91 23.93 25.00
N LYS A 90 -0.02 23.70 24.06
CA LYS A 90 -1.43 24.14 24.16
C LYS A 90 -2.39 23.02 24.56
N ILE A 91 -1.99 21.77 24.33
CA ILE A 91 -2.81 20.58 24.55
C ILE A 91 -2.01 19.53 25.33
N ASN A 92 -2.72 18.58 25.94
CA ASN A 92 -2.15 17.42 26.60
C ASN A 92 -1.10 16.73 25.73
N LYS A 93 0.12 16.63 26.26
CA LYS A 93 1.28 16.02 25.62
C LYS A 93 1.02 14.60 25.13
N ASN A 94 0.30 13.78 25.90
CA ASN A 94 0.02 12.39 25.56
C ASN A 94 -0.82 12.27 24.28
N ILE A 95 -1.73 13.21 24.04
CA ILE A 95 -2.56 13.24 22.82
C ILE A 95 -1.69 13.51 21.59
N LEU A 96 -0.77 14.47 21.69
CA LEU A 96 0.15 14.83 20.61
C LEU A 96 1.17 13.72 20.33
N GLU A 97 1.68 13.07 21.38
CA GLU A 97 2.54 11.90 21.27
C GLU A 97 1.80 10.76 20.56
N ASN A 98 0.55 10.48 20.91
CA ASN A 98 -0.25 9.44 20.24
C ASN A 98 -0.44 9.72 18.74
N ILE A 99 -0.80 10.95 18.38
CA ILE A 99 -0.95 11.37 16.97
C ILE A 99 0.36 11.16 16.20
N SER A 100 1.50 11.58 16.79
CA SER A 100 2.82 11.45 16.17
C SER A 100 3.25 9.99 16.01
N LEU A 101 2.95 9.14 17.01
CA LEU A 101 3.22 7.71 16.96
C LEU A 101 2.38 7.01 15.89
N SER A 102 1.08 7.32 15.80
CA SER A 102 0.20 6.76 14.75
C SER A 102 0.69 7.17 13.36
N GLU A 103 1.09 8.43 13.16
CA GLU A 103 1.68 8.87 11.89
C GLU A 103 2.94 8.08 11.51
N ARG A 104 3.83 7.88 12.48
CA ARG A 104 5.07 7.12 12.26
C ARG A 104 4.76 5.68 11.86
N ARG A 105 3.80 5.02 12.53
CA ARG A 105 3.39 3.64 12.21
C ARG A 105 2.77 3.56 10.81
N ILE A 106 1.93 4.51 10.44
CA ILE A 106 1.36 4.64 9.08
C ILE A 106 2.48 4.79 8.04
N LYS A 107 3.41 5.73 8.24
CA LYS A 107 4.55 5.95 7.32
C LYS A 107 5.41 4.70 7.14
N ILE A 108 5.68 3.97 8.22
CA ILE A 108 6.42 2.69 8.17
C ILE A 108 5.66 1.65 7.36
N THR A 109 4.37 1.47 7.66
CA THR A 109 3.53 0.47 6.98
C THR A 109 3.41 0.75 5.48
N ILE A 110 3.26 2.01 5.08
CA ILE A 110 3.22 2.43 3.66
C ILE A 110 4.52 2.05 2.94
N ARG A 111 5.68 2.32 3.54
CA ARG A 111 6.98 1.97 2.94
C ARG A 111 7.13 0.47 2.76
N GLU A 112 6.64 -0.30 3.72
CA GLU A 112 6.68 -1.76 3.64
C GLU A 112 5.77 -2.29 2.53
N ILE A 113 4.53 -1.79 2.43
CA ILE A 113 3.62 -2.10 1.32
C ILE A 113 4.26 -1.78 -0.03
N GLN A 114 4.86 -0.59 -0.17
CA GLN A 114 5.54 -0.17 -1.40
C GLN A 114 6.68 -1.11 -1.77
N LYS A 115 7.49 -1.51 -0.79
CA LYS A 115 8.59 -2.46 -0.96
C LYS A 115 8.10 -3.82 -1.46
N ILE A 116 7.13 -4.44 -0.76
CA ILE A 116 6.63 -5.76 -1.16
C ILE A 116 5.89 -5.69 -2.50
N ASN A 117 5.11 -4.63 -2.75
CA ASN A 117 4.43 -4.47 -4.03
C ASN A 117 5.41 -4.32 -5.20
N HIS A 118 6.53 -3.62 -4.99
CA HIS A 118 7.60 -3.55 -5.99
C HIS A 118 8.23 -4.92 -6.25
N GLN A 119 8.50 -5.71 -5.19
CA GLN A 119 8.99 -7.08 -5.34
C GLN A 119 8.00 -7.97 -6.13
N ASN A 120 6.70 -7.85 -5.84
CA ASN A 120 5.65 -8.56 -6.57
C ASN A 120 5.64 -8.19 -8.06
N MET A 121 5.81 -6.91 -8.39
CA MET A 121 5.92 -6.45 -9.77
C MET A 121 7.11 -7.09 -10.50
N VAL A 122 8.27 -7.17 -9.84
CA VAL A 122 9.47 -7.82 -10.41
C VAL A 122 9.23 -9.32 -10.67
N LEU A 123 8.62 -10.03 -9.72
CA LEU A 123 8.28 -11.46 -9.89
C LEU A 123 7.34 -11.70 -11.08
N ILE A 124 6.34 -10.83 -11.24
CA ILE A 124 5.40 -10.90 -12.37
C ILE A 124 6.15 -10.66 -13.69
N GLN A 125 7.04 -9.66 -13.75
CA GLN A 125 7.82 -9.37 -14.96
C GLN A 125 8.73 -10.53 -15.34
N GLN A 126 9.43 -11.14 -14.38
CA GLN A 126 10.27 -12.32 -14.61
C GLN A 126 9.45 -13.51 -15.12
N SER A 127 8.30 -13.78 -14.51
CA SER A 127 7.40 -14.86 -14.93
C SER A 127 6.94 -14.66 -16.38
N ARG A 128 6.59 -13.42 -16.75
CA ARG A 128 6.21 -13.08 -18.14
C ARG A 128 7.36 -13.27 -19.12
N SER A 129 8.59 -12.91 -18.75
CA SER A 129 9.77 -13.12 -19.59
C SER A 129 9.97 -14.60 -19.90
N ILE A 130 9.94 -15.45 -18.87
CA ILE A 130 10.12 -16.91 -19.02
C ILE A 130 9.04 -17.50 -19.93
N ILE A 131 7.78 -17.08 -19.77
CA ILE A 131 6.68 -17.52 -20.64
C ILE A 131 6.94 -17.12 -22.10
N ASN A 132 7.36 -15.88 -22.35
CA ASN A 132 7.67 -15.40 -23.69
C ASN A 132 8.86 -16.13 -24.32
N ASP A 133 9.91 -16.39 -23.55
CA ASP A 133 11.09 -17.15 -24.00
C ASP A 133 10.69 -18.58 -24.35
N THR A 134 9.83 -19.20 -23.54
CA THR A 134 9.29 -20.55 -23.79
C THR A 134 8.44 -20.58 -25.07
N ILE A 135 7.54 -19.61 -25.26
CA ILE A 135 6.74 -19.48 -26.49
C ILE A 135 7.66 -19.33 -27.71
N THR A 136 8.66 -18.46 -27.62
CA THR A 136 9.64 -18.21 -28.69
C THR A 136 10.43 -19.46 -29.01
N ALA A 137 10.90 -20.21 -28.01
CA ALA A 137 11.61 -21.47 -28.20
C ALA A 137 10.73 -22.52 -28.90
N VAL A 138 9.47 -22.67 -28.48
CA VAL A 138 8.53 -23.61 -29.11
C VAL A 138 8.23 -23.21 -30.56
N LEU A 139 7.97 -21.93 -30.84
CA LEU A 139 7.70 -21.46 -32.20
C LEU A 139 8.93 -21.58 -33.11
N ASN A 140 10.13 -21.25 -32.62
CA ASN A 140 11.37 -21.36 -33.39
C ASN A 140 11.83 -22.81 -33.57
N SER A 141 11.49 -23.71 -32.66
CA SER A 141 11.75 -25.16 -32.83
C SER A 141 10.94 -25.77 -33.98
N LYS A 142 9.78 -25.21 -34.33
CA LYS A 142 9.01 -25.61 -35.53
C LYS A 142 9.64 -25.16 -36.86
N HIS A 143 10.64 -24.27 -36.84
CA HIS A 143 11.34 -23.80 -38.05
C HIS A 143 12.74 -24.38 -38.23
N ARG A 144 13.24 -25.16 -37.26
CA ARG A 144 14.42 -26.01 -37.47
C ARG A 144 13.94 -27.37 -37.93
N SER A 145 13.68 -27.47 -39.24
CA SER A 145 13.50 -28.76 -39.90
C SER A 145 14.71 -29.65 -39.60
N ILE A 146 14.43 -30.92 -39.32
CA ILE A 146 15.38 -32.02 -39.11
C ILE A 146 16.01 -32.37 -40.47
N VAL A 147 16.61 -31.40 -41.15
CA VAL A 147 17.42 -31.62 -42.36
C VAL A 147 18.87 -31.43 -41.97
N ASP A 148 19.32 -32.27 -41.04
CA ASP A 148 20.74 -32.54 -40.85
C ASP A 148 20.96 -33.94 -40.28
N ARG A 149 20.15 -34.90 -40.77
CA ARG A 149 20.40 -36.32 -40.58
C ARG A 149 20.44 -37.01 -41.93
N LYS A 150 21.67 -37.23 -42.37
CA LYS A 150 22.16 -38.14 -43.43
C LYS A 150 22.17 -37.58 -44.86
N GLY A 151 23.35 -37.68 -45.48
CA GLY A 151 23.56 -37.59 -46.92
C GLY A 151 24.92 -37.05 -47.27
#